data_AF-A0A2G8LED9-F1
#
_entry.id   AF-A0A2G8LED9-F1
#
_cell.length_a   1.000
_cell.length_b   1.000
_cell.length_c   1.000
_cell.angle_alpha   90.00
_cell.angle_beta   90.00
_cell.angle_gamma   90.00
#
_symmetry.space_group_name_H-M   'P 1'
#
loop_
_entity.id
_entity.type
_entity.pdbx_description
1 polymer ?
#
loop_
_entity_poly.entity_id
_entity_poly.type
_entity_poly.pdbx_seq_one_letter_code
_entity_poly.pdbx_strand_id
1 'polypeptide(L)'
;MATDPLTETSVFGISLKAETLPGSPSPKQDTILGSVVIPFHTGKPVVVLRERLQEQIDTLPTSYRFLTKQRWPLQLNQEEYLPFKHLINNEGVICIQHHHDNKRVGIITTEGRALGFVFLSDLNLKVSHLRKAINFQLTDVQEFWNNSWVFLDNNSWPLSTKQEEDITVLEVLYNSQVQVQFGRRGGSPKHKVATPILKKDNSFSPPAKIQKVQSSGSSSSEDAICYTQPHTMAPLQSITEADSPTKTNSQSAKQILISYVRAEASEYALDLKAELENLNLSVYLDVQEYFVAVTGRTA
;
A
#
# COMPACT_ATOMS: atom_id res chain seq x y z
N MET A 1 -52.91 5.13 -13.83
CA MET A 1 -51.91 4.04 -13.81
C MET A 1 -50.58 4.67 -14.18
N ALA A 2 -49.74 4.95 -13.19
CA ALA A 2 -48.41 5.50 -13.42
C ALA A 2 -47.54 4.36 -13.97
N THR A 3 -46.97 4.55 -15.16
CA THR A 3 -45.99 3.64 -15.74
C THR A 3 -44.72 3.74 -14.90
N ASP A 4 -44.36 2.65 -14.21
CA ASP A 4 -43.07 2.54 -13.53
C ASP A 4 -41.95 2.89 -14.53
N PRO A 5 -40.99 3.75 -14.15
CA PRO A 5 -39.83 4.01 -15.01
C PRO A 5 -39.09 2.69 -15.18
N LEU A 6 -38.99 2.23 -16.44
CA LEU A 6 -38.21 1.08 -16.86
C LEU A 6 -36.85 1.13 -16.18
N THR A 7 -36.62 0.21 -15.23
CA THR A 7 -35.33 0.01 -14.58
C THR A 7 -34.36 -0.48 -15.65
N GLU A 8 -33.56 0.43 -16.19
CA GLU A 8 -32.54 0.10 -17.18
C GLU A 8 -31.54 -0.87 -16.53
N THR A 9 -31.59 -2.13 -16.92
CA THR A 9 -30.67 -3.16 -16.45
C THR A 9 -29.42 -3.11 -17.31
N SER A 10 -28.26 -3.13 -16.67
CA SER A 10 -26.96 -3.20 -17.35
C SER A 10 -26.23 -4.47 -16.95
N VAL A 11 -25.47 -5.01 -17.89
CA VAL A 11 -24.65 -6.21 -17.70
C VAL A 11 -23.19 -5.78 -17.56
N PHE A 12 -22.52 -6.23 -16.51
CA PHE A 12 -21.11 -5.94 -16.25
C PHE A 12 -20.30 -7.23 -16.18
N GLY A 13 -19.11 -7.23 -16.78
CA GLY A 13 -18.15 -8.32 -16.65
C GLY A 13 -17.44 -8.25 -15.31
N ILE A 14 -17.09 -9.41 -14.73
CA ILE A 14 -16.35 -9.50 -13.47
C ILE A 14 -15.04 -10.22 -13.71
N SER A 15 -13.93 -9.59 -13.30
CA SER A 15 -12.59 -10.16 -13.41
C SER A 15 -11.86 -10.19 -12.07
N LEU A 16 -11.06 -11.23 -11.87
CA LEU A 16 -10.20 -11.44 -10.72
C LEU A 16 -8.76 -11.10 -11.11
N LYS A 17 -8.18 -10.13 -10.42
CA LYS A 17 -6.80 -9.70 -10.62
C LYS A 17 -5.84 -10.86 -10.38
N ALA A 18 -4.96 -11.11 -11.33
CA ALA A 18 -4.00 -12.19 -11.20
C ALA A 18 -2.94 -11.89 -10.13
N GLU A 19 -2.56 -12.92 -9.38
CA GLU A 19 -1.50 -12.78 -8.39
C GLU A 19 -0.11 -12.82 -9.03
N THR A 20 0.67 -11.79 -8.78
CA THR A 20 2.09 -11.75 -9.15
C THR A 20 2.92 -12.52 -8.13
N LEU A 21 3.60 -13.57 -8.61
CA LEU A 21 4.60 -14.27 -7.81
C LEU A 21 5.91 -13.48 -7.83
N PRO A 22 6.65 -13.43 -6.71
CA PRO A 22 7.98 -12.82 -6.69
C PRO A 22 8.88 -13.52 -7.72
N GLY A 23 9.53 -12.74 -8.59
CA GLY A 23 10.44 -13.26 -9.62
C GLY A 23 9.78 -13.80 -10.90
N SER A 24 8.46 -13.65 -11.08
CA SER A 24 7.80 -14.04 -12.34
C SER A 24 8.06 -13.00 -13.45
N PRO A 25 8.55 -13.39 -14.63
CA PRO A 25 8.94 -12.46 -15.70
C PRO A 25 7.76 -11.88 -16.50
N SER A 26 6.52 -12.35 -16.30
CA SER A 26 5.35 -11.90 -17.05
C SER A 26 4.16 -11.60 -16.14
N PRO A 27 3.46 -10.47 -16.33
CA PRO A 27 2.19 -10.23 -15.65
C PRO A 27 1.19 -11.30 -16.10
N LYS A 28 0.66 -12.06 -15.14
CA LYS A 28 -0.42 -13.02 -15.42
C LYS A 28 -1.67 -12.23 -15.84
N GLN A 29 -2.43 -12.77 -16.78
CA GLN A 29 -3.70 -12.19 -17.19
C GLN A 29 -4.76 -12.39 -16.10
N ASP A 30 -5.63 -11.41 -15.93
CA ASP A 30 -6.76 -11.47 -15.01
C ASP A 30 -7.72 -12.59 -15.41
N THR A 31 -8.27 -13.29 -14.42
CA THR A 31 -9.22 -14.39 -14.65
C THR A 31 -10.64 -13.83 -14.74
N ILE A 32 -11.35 -14.08 -15.82
CA ILE A 32 -12.76 -13.69 -15.93
C ILE A 32 -13.60 -14.65 -15.08
N LEU A 33 -14.37 -14.11 -14.14
CA LEU A 33 -15.23 -14.89 -13.24
C LEU A 33 -16.66 -15.03 -13.78
N GLY A 34 -17.11 -14.10 -14.62
CA GLY A 34 -18.45 -14.13 -15.19
C GLY A 34 -19.00 -12.73 -15.45
N SER A 35 -20.32 -12.61 -15.40
CA SER A 35 -21.02 -11.34 -15.57
C SER A 35 -22.14 -11.19 -14.53
N VAL A 36 -22.45 -9.96 -14.14
CA VAL A 36 -23.53 -9.63 -13.22
C VAL A 36 -24.52 -8.70 -13.89
N VAL A 37 -25.82 -8.94 -13.67
CA VAL A 37 -26.90 -8.07 -14.15
C VAL A 37 -27.38 -7.22 -12.98
N ILE A 38 -27.32 -5.89 -13.15
CA ILE A 38 -27.67 -4.94 -12.09
C ILE A 38 -28.60 -3.88 -12.67
N PRO A 39 -29.71 -3.54 -12.00
CA PRO A 39 -30.49 -2.34 -12.31
C PRO A 39 -29.58 -1.11 -12.17
N PHE A 40 -29.27 -0.47 -13.29
CA PHE A 40 -28.32 0.61 -13.33
C PHE A 40 -28.93 1.86 -12.69
N HIS A 41 -28.58 2.06 -11.42
CA HIS A 41 -28.83 3.32 -10.73
C HIS A 41 -27.48 3.91 -10.35
N THR A 42 -27.13 5.02 -10.99
CA THR A 42 -25.82 5.69 -10.93
C THR A 42 -25.36 6.11 -9.52
N GLY A 43 -26.24 6.03 -8.52
CA GLY A 43 -25.95 6.41 -7.13
C GLY A 43 -25.87 5.26 -6.13
N LYS A 44 -26.06 4.00 -6.52
CA LYS A 44 -26.02 2.89 -5.54
C LYS A 44 -24.58 2.61 -5.08
N PRO A 45 -24.36 2.35 -3.78
CA PRO A 45 -23.04 2.08 -3.23
C PRO A 45 -22.53 0.69 -3.61
N VAL A 46 -21.21 0.52 -3.55
CA VAL A 46 -20.50 -0.75 -3.86
C VAL A 46 -20.92 -1.90 -2.94
N VAL A 47 -21.33 -1.62 -1.70
CA VAL A 47 -21.82 -2.67 -0.78
C VAL A 47 -23.00 -3.45 -1.36
N VAL A 48 -23.92 -2.79 -2.07
CA VAL A 48 -25.06 -3.46 -2.74
C VAL A 48 -24.58 -4.33 -3.91
N LEU A 49 -23.54 -3.90 -4.62
CA LEU A 49 -22.92 -4.69 -5.69
C LEU A 49 -22.30 -5.98 -5.13
N ARG A 50 -21.69 -5.94 -3.94
CA ARG A 50 -21.14 -7.14 -3.27
C ARG A 50 -22.19 -8.21 -3.03
N GLU A 51 -23.34 -7.81 -2.51
CA GLU A 51 -24.48 -8.71 -2.27
C GLU A 51 -24.95 -9.34 -3.60
N ARG A 52 -25.10 -8.53 -4.65
CA ARG A 52 -25.49 -9.02 -5.98
C ARG A 52 -24.49 -9.97 -6.62
N LEU A 53 -23.21 -9.74 -6.41
CA LEU A 53 -22.16 -10.63 -6.88
C LEU A 53 -22.26 -12.00 -6.21
N GLN A 54 -22.44 -12.02 -4.89
CA GLN A 54 -22.61 -13.26 -4.13
C GLN A 54 -23.86 -14.06 -4.55
N GLU A 55 -24.92 -13.38 -4.99
CA GLU A 55 -26.13 -14.02 -5.51
C GLU A 55 -25.96 -14.62 -6.92
N GLN A 56 -25.11 -14.03 -7.77
CA GLN A 56 -25.07 -14.34 -9.21
C GLN A 56 -23.81 -15.09 -9.67
N ILE A 57 -22.73 -15.08 -8.88
CA ILE A 57 -21.44 -15.68 -9.27
C ILE A 57 -20.99 -16.69 -8.22
N ASP A 58 -21.14 -17.96 -8.55
CA ASP A 58 -20.77 -19.08 -7.67
C ASP A 58 -19.26 -19.22 -7.47
N THR A 59 -18.45 -18.72 -8.42
CA THR A 59 -16.98 -18.86 -8.42
C THR A 59 -16.26 -17.68 -7.75
N LEU A 60 -16.95 -16.91 -6.89
CA LEU A 60 -16.32 -15.80 -6.18
C LEU A 60 -15.34 -16.30 -5.11
N PRO A 61 -14.21 -15.59 -4.92
CA PRO A 61 -13.34 -15.85 -3.79
C PRO A 61 -14.06 -15.67 -2.45
N THR A 62 -13.70 -16.45 -1.43
CA THR A 62 -14.25 -16.33 -0.08
C THR A 62 -14.04 -14.94 0.54
N SER A 63 -12.90 -14.31 0.23
CA SER A 63 -12.61 -12.93 0.64
C SER A 63 -11.96 -12.18 -0.52
N TYR A 64 -12.52 -11.01 -0.86
CA TYR A 64 -12.07 -10.17 -1.95
C TYR A 64 -12.33 -8.69 -1.68
N ARG A 65 -11.53 -7.84 -2.33
CA ARG A 65 -11.71 -6.38 -2.38
C ARG A 65 -12.00 -5.94 -3.80
N PHE A 66 -12.87 -4.95 -3.93
CA PHE A 66 -13.05 -4.27 -5.20
C PHE A 66 -11.83 -3.45 -5.56
N LEU A 67 -11.62 -3.27 -6.86
CA LEU A 67 -10.63 -2.35 -7.39
C LEU A 67 -11.34 -1.18 -8.08
N THR A 68 -10.81 0.04 -7.88
CA THR A 68 -11.22 1.20 -8.68
C THR A 68 -10.87 1.00 -10.16
N LYS A 69 -11.35 1.90 -11.04
CA LYS A 69 -10.96 1.92 -12.47
C LYS A 69 -9.43 1.92 -12.66
N GLN A 70 -8.71 2.59 -11.75
CA GLN A 70 -7.25 2.68 -11.75
C GLN A 70 -6.57 1.49 -11.03
N ARG A 71 -7.31 0.42 -10.75
CA ARG A 71 -6.84 -0.83 -10.12
C ARG A 71 -6.37 -0.68 -8.65
N TRP A 72 -6.86 0.33 -7.93
CA TRP A 72 -6.58 0.51 -6.51
C TRP A 72 -7.56 -0.26 -5.62
N PRO A 73 -7.09 -0.98 -4.60
CA PRO A 73 -7.98 -1.75 -3.75
C PRO A 73 -8.79 -0.88 -2.81
N LEU A 74 -10.10 -1.10 -2.78
CA LEU A 74 -11.00 -0.50 -1.83
C LEU A 74 -10.89 -1.17 -0.47
N GLN A 75 -11.09 -0.39 0.58
CA GLN A 75 -11.33 -0.86 1.93
C GLN A 75 -12.83 -1.08 2.15
N LEU A 76 -13.21 -1.99 3.05
CA LEU A 76 -14.62 -2.36 3.30
C LEU A 76 -15.48 -1.15 3.70
N ASN A 77 -14.94 -0.26 4.55
CA ASN A 77 -15.61 0.99 4.94
C ASN A 77 -15.82 1.97 3.78
N GLN A 78 -15.04 1.89 2.71
CA GLN A 78 -15.23 2.74 1.51
C GLN A 78 -16.37 2.23 0.63
N GLU A 79 -16.73 0.95 0.72
CA GLU A 79 -17.77 0.35 -0.11
C GLU A 79 -19.18 0.88 0.19
N GLU A 80 -19.40 1.41 1.39
CA GLU A 80 -20.67 2.00 1.82
C GLU A 80 -20.94 3.36 1.17
N TYR A 81 -19.89 4.09 0.82
CA TYR A 81 -20.00 5.47 0.33
C TYR A 81 -19.68 5.61 -1.15
N LEU A 82 -18.88 4.69 -1.73
CA LEU A 82 -18.49 4.81 -3.13
C LEU A 82 -19.59 4.27 -4.05
N PRO A 83 -20.08 5.06 -5.03
CA PRO A 83 -20.97 4.54 -6.06
C PRO A 83 -20.26 3.54 -6.97
N PHE A 84 -20.91 2.41 -7.31
CA PHE A 84 -20.22 1.36 -8.07
C PHE A 84 -19.84 1.76 -9.51
N LYS A 85 -20.38 2.86 -10.05
CA LYS A 85 -19.94 3.47 -11.33
C LYS A 85 -18.44 3.80 -11.36
N HIS A 86 -17.82 4.01 -10.18
CA HIS A 86 -16.39 4.29 -10.05
C HIS A 86 -15.51 3.03 -10.05
N LEU A 87 -16.11 1.84 -10.14
CA LEU A 87 -15.39 0.57 -10.29
C LEU A 87 -15.38 0.06 -11.74
N ILE A 88 -16.37 0.46 -12.53
CA ILE A 88 -16.56 -0.05 -13.89
C ILE A 88 -15.57 0.62 -14.83
N ASN A 89 -14.69 -0.17 -15.45
CA ASN A 89 -13.75 0.33 -16.46
C ASN A 89 -14.48 0.68 -17.78
N ASN A 90 -13.73 1.18 -18.77
CA ASN A 90 -14.30 1.55 -20.08
C ASN A 90 -14.86 0.37 -20.87
N GLU A 91 -14.51 -0.87 -20.49
CA GLU A 91 -14.96 -2.11 -21.12
C GLU A 91 -16.19 -2.71 -20.42
N GLY A 92 -16.75 -2.02 -19.40
CA GLY A 92 -17.87 -2.55 -18.63
C GLY A 92 -17.48 -3.66 -17.64
N VAL A 93 -16.21 -3.73 -17.26
CA VAL A 93 -15.66 -4.75 -16.36
C VAL A 93 -15.35 -4.17 -14.98
N ILE A 94 -15.79 -4.87 -13.94
CA ILE A 94 -15.45 -4.61 -12.55
C ILE A 94 -14.37 -5.61 -12.16
N CYS A 95 -13.26 -5.10 -11.63
CA CYS A 95 -12.16 -5.95 -11.19
C CYS A 95 -12.17 -6.11 -9.67
N ILE A 96 -11.98 -7.34 -9.21
CA ILE A 96 -11.79 -7.69 -7.81
C ILE A 96 -10.41 -8.31 -7.63
N GLN A 97 -9.90 -8.29 -6.40
CA GLN A 97 -8.68 -9.00 -6.03
C GLN A 97 -8.91 -9.84 -4.79
N HIS A 98 -8.17 -10.94 -4.65
CA HIS A 98 -8.13 -11.68 -3.39
C HIS A 98 -7.79 -10.76 -2.23
N HIS A 99 -8.53 -10.89 -1.15
CA HIS A 99 -8.21 -10.25 0.11
C HIS A 99 -7.78 -11.30 1.12
N HIS A 100 -6.56 -11.14 1.60
CA HIS A 100 -6.05 -11.86 2.74
C HIS A 100 -5.92 -10.86 3.88
N ASP A 101 -6.52 -11.16 5.03
CA ASP A 101 -6.34 -10.36 6.26
C ASP A 101 -4.87 -10.41 6.72
N ASN A 102 -4.24 -11.55 6.45
CA ASN A 102 -2.86 -11.82 6.78
C ASN A 102 -1.90 -11.16 5.78
N LYS A 103 -0.81 -10.62 6.32
CA LYS A 103 0.31 -10.04 5.57
C LYS A 103 1.04 -11.13 4.80
N ARG A 104 1.14 -10.95 3.49
CA ARG A 104 1.86 -11.85 2.58
C ARG A 104 3.35 -11.53 2.61
N VAL A 105 4.16 -12.55 2.85
CA VAL A 105 5.62 -12.48 2.84
C VAL A 105 6.15 -13.49 1.83
N GLY A 106 6.87 -13.03 0.81
CA GLY A 106 7.52 -13.89 -0.18
C GLY A 106 8.78 -14.53 0.39
N ILE A 107 9.03 -15.79 0.06
CA ILE A 107 10.24 -16.50 0.47
C ILE A 107 11.09 -16.77 -0.77
N ILE A 108 12.32 -16.29 -0.75
CA ILE A 108 13.26 -16.42 -1.86
C ILE A 108 14.59 -17.01 -1.39
N THR A 109 15.25 -17.73 -2.28
CA THR A 109 16.61 -18.22 -2.05
C THR A 109 17.65 -17.13 -2.30
N THR A 110 18.89 -17.35 -1.85
CA THR A 110 20.05 -16.51 -2.20
C THR A 110 20.31 -16.40 -3.70
N GLU A 111 19.81 -17.35 -4.49
CA GLU A 111 19.94 -17.38 -5.95
C GLU A 111 18.81 -16.59 -6.64
N GLY A 112 17.90 -15.99 -5.87
CA GLY A 112 16.74 -15.26 -6.39
C GLY A 112 15.57 -16.15 -6.80
N ARG A 113 15.69 -17.48 -6.68
CA ARG A 113 14.58 -18.40 -6.91
C ARG A 113 13.50 -18.21 -5.83
N ALA A 114 12.27 -17.96 -6.25
CA ALA A 114 11.12 -17.93 -5.36
C ALA A 114 10.72 -19.34 -4.92
N LEU A 115 10.57 -19.51 -3.61
CA LEU A 115 10.08 -20.75 -3.00
C LEU A 115 8.56 -20.71 -2.77
N GLY A 116 8.00 -19.51 -2.62
CA GLY A 116 6.57 -19.32 -2.39
C GLY A 116 6.30 -18.07 -1.58
N PHE A 117 5.16 -18.05 -0.90
CA PHE A 117 4.78 -17.00 0.03
C PHE A 117 4.07 -17.60 1.23
N VAL A 118 4.17 -16.91 2.36
CA VAL A 118 3.46 -17.25 3.59
C VAL A 118 2.62 -16.08 4.05
N PHE A 119 1.55 -16.40 4.75
CA PHE A 119 0.64 -15.44 5.34
C PHE A 119 0.87 -15.37 6.85
N LEU A 120 1.17 -14.16 7.34
CA LEU A 120 1.36 -13.85 8.75
C LEU A 120 0.26 -12.92 9.26
N SER A 121 -0.16 -13.05 10.51
CA SER A 121 -1.12 -12.11 11.10
C SER A 121 -0.52 -10.71 11.28
N ASP A 122 0.76 -10.61 11.66
CA ASP A 122 1.49 -9.34 11.82
C ASP A 122 2.96 -9.51 11.38
N LEU A 123 3.57 -8.44 10.86
CA LEU A 123 4.99 -8.35 10.52
C LEU A 123 5.87 -8.01 11.74
N ASN A 124 5.28 -7.56 12.85
CA ASN A 124 6.00 -7.37 14.12
C ASN A 124 6.33 -8.69 14.83
N LEU A 125 5.81 -9.82 14.33
CA LEU A 125 6.13 -11.14 14.86
C LEU A 125 7.63 -11.44 14.76
N LYS A 126 8.12 -12.30 15.65
CA LYS A 126 9.51 -12.77 15.62
C LYS A 126 9.78 -13.66 14.41
N VAL A 127 11.01 -13.65 13.91
CA VAL A 127 11.43 -14.50 12.77
C VAL A 127 11.24 -15.99 13.08
N SER A 128 11.33 -16.40 14.34
CA SER A 128 11.02 -17.76 14.78
C SER A 128 9.57 -18.19 14.46
N HIS A 129 8.62 -17.26 14.47
CA HIS A 129 7.24 -17.51 14.06
C HIS A 129 7.12 -17.63 12.54
N LEU A 130 7.86 -16.79 11.80
CA LEU A 130 7.96 -16.92 10.34
C LEU A 130 8.49 -18.30 9.94
N ARG A 131 9.50 -18.84 10.64
CA ARG A 131 9.99 -20.22 10.42
C ARG A 131 8.88 -21.26 10.54
N LYS A 132 8.08 -21.16 11.61
CA LYS A 132 6.94 -22.07 11.82
C LYS A 132 5.91 -21.94 10.71
N ALA A 133 5.60 -20.71 10.29
CA ALA A 133 4.68 -20.44 9.18
C ALA A 133 5.17 -21.02 7.85
N ILE A 134 6.47 -20.90 7.55
CA ILE A 134 7.10 -21.50 6.37
C ILE A 134 6.96 -23.01 6.38
N ASN A 135 7.32 -23.66 7.50
CA ASN A 135 7.25 -25.12 7.62
C ASN A 135 5.81 -25.65 7.50
N PHE A 136 4.82 -24.86 7.93
CA PHE A 136 3.42 -25.23 7.90
C PHE A 136 2.74 -24.95 6.54
N GLN A 137 3.00 -23.79 5.93
CA GLN A 137 2.30 -23.35 4.72
C GLN A 137 3.00 -23.74 3.41
N LEU A 138 4.33 -23.94 3.43
CA LEU A 138 5.10 -24.35 2.25
C LEU A 138 5.45 -25.84 2.31
N THR A 139 4.42 -26.68 2.38
CA THR A 139 4.54 -28.15 2.44
C THR A 139 5.20 -28.73 1.21
N ASP A 140 4.91 -28.18 0.02
CA ASP A 140 5.41 -28.69 -1.26
C ASP A 140 6.92 -28.54 -1.43
N VAL A 141 7.53 -27.71 -0.58
CA VAL A 141 8.96 -27.39 -0.58
C VAL A 141 9.69 -28.15 0.55
N GLN A 142 9.01 -29.04 1.29
CA GLN A 142 9.60 -29.82 2.40
C GLN A 142 10.82 -30.64 2.02
N GLU A 143 10.89 -31.13 0.79
CA GLU A 143 12.10 -31.83 0.32
C GLU A 143 13.35 -30.92 0.33
N PHE A 144 13.18 -29.62 0.09
CA PHE A 144 14.26 -28.63 0.19
C PHE A 144 14.56 -28.25 1.64
N TRP A 145 13.54 -28.22 2.51
CA TRP A 145 13.67 -27.90 3.93
C TRP A 145 14.37 -28.98 4.76
N ASN A 146 14.50 -30.21 4.24
CA ASN A 146 15.30 -31.29 4.86
C ASN A 146 16.79 -30.97 4.96
N ASN A 147 17.25 -29.89 4.30
CA ASN A 147 18.57 -29.32 4.50
C ASN A 147 18.48 -28.18 5.53
N SER A 148 19.43 -28.15 6.48
CA SER A 148 19.53 -27.06 7.44
C SER A 148 19.58 -25.72 6.69
N TRP A 149 18.59 -24.87 6.92
CA TRP A 149 18.47 -23.58 6.26
C TRP A 149 18.37 -22.45 7.28
N VAL A 150 18.94 -21.30 6.92
CA VAL A 150 19.04 -20.11 7.77
C VAL A 150 18.40 -18.93 7.06
N PHE A 151 17.79 -18.04 7.84
CA PHE A 151 17.37 -16.74 7.32
C PHE A 151 18.59 -15.85 7.13
N LEU A 152 18.48 -14.93 6.18
CA LEU A 152 19.43 -13.84 6.03
C LEU A 152 18.80 -12.53 6.47
N ASP A 153 19.58 -11.67 7.12
CA ASP A 153 19.19 -10.29 7.39
C ASP A 153 19.30 -9.41 6.13
N ASN A 154 18.99 -8.12 6.28
CA ASN A 154 19.10 -7.13 5.20
C ASN A 154 20.54 -6.91 4.69
N ASN A 155 21.56 -7.39 5.41
CA ASN A 155 22.96 -7.37 5.00
C ASN A 155 23.43 -8.72 4.45
N SER A 156 22.50 -9.64 4.22
CA SER A 156 22.76 -11.01 3.77
C SER A 156 23.59 -11.84 4.76
N TRP A 157 23.52 -11.53 6.06
CA TRP A 157 24.18 -12.29 7.11
C TRP A 157 23.26 -13.38 7.68
N PRO A 158 23.78 -14.60 7.89
CA PRO A 158 22.97 -15.70 8.41
C PRO A 158 22.54 -15.43 9.85
N LEU A 159 21.24 -15.58 10.10
CA LEU A 159 20.66 -15.50 11.42
C LEU A 159 20.76 -16.83 12.14
N SER A 160 21.21 -16.78 13.39
CA SER A 160 21.16 -17.91 14.30
C SER A 160 19.75 -18.10 14.88
N THR A 161 19.43 -19.31 15.32
CA THR A 161 18.13 -19.62 15.93
C THR A 161 17.81 -18.73 17.13
N LYS A 162 18.81 -18.32 17.92
CA LYS A 162 18.61 -17.37 19.03
C LYS A 162 18.21 -15.99 18.53
N GLN A 163 18.89 -15.49 17.49
CA GLN A 163 18.53 -14.20 16.87
C GLN A 163 17.12 -14.22 16.27
N GLU A 164 16.64 -15.38 15.81
CA GLU A 164 15.27 -15.49 15.31
C GLU A 164 14.20 -15.24 16.39
N GLU A 165 14.54 -15.42 17.68
CA GLU A 165 13.65 -15.14 18.81
C GLU A 165 13.64 -13.64 19.17
N ASP A 166 14.73 -12.93 18.87
CA ASP A 166 14.91 -11.52 19.22
C ASP A 166 14.51 -10.57 18.09
N ILE A 167 14.68 -10.97 16.84
CA ILE A 167 14.46 -10.15 15.64
C ILE A 167 13.04 -10.33 15.09
N THR A 168 12.46 -9.25 14.58
CA THR A 168 11.13 -9.22 13.96
C THR A 168 11.18 -9.46 12.46
N VAL A 169 10.06 -9.87 11.86
CA VAL A 169 9.98 -10.09 10.41
C VAL A 169 10.26 -8.80 9.65
N LEU A 170 9.80 -7.64 10.12
CA LEU A 170 10.08 -6.34 9.51
C LEU A 170 11.59 -6.06 9.33
N GLU A 171 12.42 -6.50 10.28
CA GLU A 171 13.87 -6.24 10.25
C GLU A 171 14.61 -7.09 9.20
N VAL A 172 14.02 -8.20 8.75
CA VAL A 172 14.57 -9.08 7.72
C VAL A 172 13.82 -8.99 6.39
N LEU A 173 12.78 -8.16 6.33
CA LEU A 173 11.91 -8.02 5.17
C LEU A 173 12.49 -6.99 4.19
N TYR A 174 12.71 -7.43 2.96
CA TYR A 174 13.12 -6.55 1.85
C TYR A 174 12.16 -6.72 0.68
N ASN A 175 11.49 -5.64 0.26
CA ASN A 175 10.47 -5.67 -0.81
C ASN A 175 9.40 -6.75 -0.62
N SER A 176 8.88 -6.88 0.61
CA SER A 176 7.92 -7.91 1.01
C SER A 176 8.44 -9.35 0.86
N GLN A 177 9.76 -9.54 0.83
CA GLN A 177 10.41 -10.83 0.68
C GLN A 177 11.45 -11.06 1.78
N VAL A 178 11.64 -12.31 2.16
CA VAL A 178 12.68 -12.76 3.09
C VAL A 178 13.58 -13.75 2.38
N GLN A 179 14.89 -13.57 2.55
CA GLN A 179 15.89 -14.45 1.96
C GLN A 179 16.23 -15.62 2.89
N VAL A 180 16.34 -16.80 2.30
CA VAL A 180 16.80 -18.02 2.97
C VAL A 180 18.01 -18.61 2.25
N GLN A 181 18.93 -19.16 3.03
CA GLN A 181 20.10 -19.87 2.55
C GLN A 181 20.06 -21.33 3.01
N PHE A 182 20.22 -22.25 2.07
CA PHE A 182 20.34 -23.69 2.37
C PHE A 182 21.80 -24.05 2.61
N GLY A 183 22.06 -24.84 3.65
CA GLY A 183 23.38 -25.39 3.93
C GLY A 183 23.85 -26.25 2.76
N ARG A 184 24.98 -25.87 2.13
CA ARG A 184 25.61 -26.72 1.12
C ARG A 184 26.10 -27.99 1.80
N ARG A 185 25.45 -29.13 1.53
CA ARG A 185 26.04 -30.45 1.86
C ARG A 185 27.34 -30.59 1.05
N GLY A 186 28.49 -30.41 1.72
CA GLY A 186 29.76 -31.01 1.32
C GLY A 186 30.43 -30.54 0.03
N GLY A 187 30.28 -29.27 -0.39
CA GLY A 187 31.02 -28.75 -1.54
C GLY A 187 31.59 -27.37 -1.26
N SER A 188 32.91 -27.28 -1.01
CA SER A 188 33.64 -26.02 -0.94
C SER A 188 33.33 -25.16 -2.18
N PRO A 189 32.85 -23.92 -2.06
CA PRO A 189 32.50 -23.13 -3.23
C PRO A 189 33.79 -22.56 -3.86
N LYS A 190 34.33 -23.27 -4.85
CA LYS A 190 35.15 -22.66 -5.90
C LYS A 190 34.23 -22.20 -7.03
N HIS A 191 33.39 -21.19 -6.78
CA HIS A 191 32.74 -20.46 -7.85
C HIS A 191 32.57 -19.01 -7.42
N LYS A 192 33.31 -18.13 -8.10
CA LYS A 192 33.02 -16.70 -8.13
C LYS A 192 31.63 -16.55 -8.73
N VAL A 193 30.63 -16.39 -7.88
CA VAL A 193 29.29 -15.98 -8.34
C VAL A 193 29.41 -14.52 -8.72
N ALA A 194 29.27 -14.25 -10.01
CA ALA A 194 29.00 -12.91 -10.50
C ALA A 194 27.65 -12.48 -9.90
N THR A 195 27.70 -11.61 -8.90
CA THR A 195 26.54 -10.85 -8.46
C THR A 195 26.04 -10.01 -9.64
N PRO A 196 24.74 -9.99 -9.95
CA PRO A 196 24.19 -8.83 -10.63
C PRO A 196 24.36 -7.65 -9.68
N ILE A 197 25.14 -6.68 -10.14
CA ILE A 197 25.50 -5.45 -9.43
C ILE A 197 24.22 -4.65 -9.15
N LEU A 198 23.65 -4.81 -7.97
CA LEU A 198 22.84 -3.78 -7.35
C LEU A 198 23.83 -2.81 -6.70
N LYS A 199 24.06 -1.67 -7.37
CA LYS A 199 24.89 -0.59 -6.85
C LYS A 199 24.29 -0.09 -5.54
N LYS A 200 24.89 -0.49 -4.42
CA LYS A 200 24.69 0.13 -3.11
C LYS A 200 26.00 0.86 -2.82
N ASP A 201 25.95 2.19 -2.87
CA ASP A 201 27.11 3.02 -2.59
C ASP A 201 27.57 2.83 -1.13
N ASN A 202 28.84 2.46 -1.04
CA ASN A 202 29.86 2.68 -0.02
C ASN A 202 29.62 2.52 1.50
N SER A 203 30.53 1.68 2.01
CA SER A 203 31.34 1.80 3.23
C SER A 203 30.67 1.63 4.58
N PHE A 204 30.57 0.39 5.04
CA PHE A 204 30.82 0.07 6.45
C PHE A 204 31.62 -1.23 6.55
N SER A 205 32.86 -1.12 7.02
CA SER A 205 33.66 -2.25 7.49
C SER A 205 33.11 -2.72 8.85
N PRO A 206 33.18 -4.02 9.18
CA PRO A 206 32.73 -4.52 10.47
C PRO A 206 33.61 -3.96 11.61
N PRO A 207 33.07 -3.66 12.80
CA PRO A 207 33.86 -3.13 13.90
C PRO A 207 34.81 -4.21 14.43
N ALA A 208 36.10 -3.89 14.44
CA ALA A 208 37.13 -4.69 15.07
C ALA A 208 36.96 -4.69 16.60
N LYS A 209 37.32 -5.82 17.20
CA LYS A 209 37.28 -6.17 18.63
C LYS A 209 37.65 -4.99 19.55
N ILE A 210 36.71 -4.55 20.39
CA ILE A 210 36.98 -3.61 21.48
C ILE A 210 37.70 -4.35 22.61
N GLN A 211 38.89 -3.84 22.92
CA GLN A 211 39.79 -4.32 23.95
C GLN A 211 39.29 -3.86 25.32
N LYS A 212 39.27 -4.81 26.27
CA LYS A 212 38.81 -4.68 27.64
C LYS A 212 39.73 -3.75 28.44
N VAL A 213 39.24 -2.62 28.93
CA VAL A 213 39.93 -1.78 29.91
C VAL A 213 39.17 -1.86 31.23
N GLN A 214 39.84 -2.37 32.27
CA GLN A 214 39.42 -2.28 33.66
C GLN A 214 39.82 -0.89 34.19
N SER A 215 38.89 -0.19 34.85
CA SER A 215 39.26 0.84 35.84
C SER A 215 38.26 0.84 37.00
N SER A 216 38.84 0.79 38.18
CA SER A 216 38.27 0.75 39.53
C SER A 216 37.85 2.12 40.08
N GLY A 217 36.89 2.11 41.02
CA GLY A 217 36.62 3.15 42.03
C GLY A 217 35.71 4.30 41.58
N SER A 218 34.88 4.96 42.38
CA SER A 218 34.32 4.77 43.74
C SER A 218 33.42 5.98 44.01
N SER A 219 32.29 5.77 44.69
CA SER A 219 31.51 6.68 45.56
C SER A 219 30.93 8.04 45.08
N SER A 220 29.63 8.17 45.40
CA SER A 220 28.91 9.27 46.08
C SER A 220 28.27 10.45 45.30
N SER A 221 26.95 10.53 45.49
CA SER A 221 26.09 11.67 45.89
C SER A 221 25.77 12.83 44.93
N GLU A 222 24.44 12.92 44.69
CA GLU A 222 23.53 14.08 44.81
C GLU A 222 23.49 15.20 43.75
N ASP A 223 22.22 15.54 43.46
CA ASP A 223 21.63 16.77 42.93
C ASP A 223 21.95 17.26 41.50
N ALA A 224 20.93 17.20 40.62
CA ALA A 224 20.26 18.40 40.10
C ALA A 224 19.13 18.06 39.11
N ILE A 225 18.04 18.81 39.26
CA ILE A 225 16.79 18.81 38.50
C ILE A 225 16.99 19.53 37.15
N CYS A 226 16.38 19.05 36.06
CA CYS A 226 15.83 19.96 35.05
C CYS A 226 14.66 19.33 34.26
N TYR A 227 13.47 19.88 34.52
CA TYR A 227 12.28 19.73 33.69
C TYR A 227 12.38 20.71 32.51
N THR A 228 12.14 20.26 31.28
CA THR A 228 11.64 21.14 30.21
C THR A 228 10.57 20.42 29.38
N GLN A 229 9.42 21.08 29.30
CA GLN A 229 8.14 20.66 28.76
C GLN A 229 8.07 20.63 27.22
N PRO A 230 7.03 19.97 26.66
CA PRO A 230 6.70 19.99 25.23
C PRO A 230 6.19 21.35 24.74
N HIS A 231 6.63 21.76 23.55
CA HIS A 231 6.22 22.98 22.87
C HIS A 231 4.72 22.96 22.50
N THR A 232 4.00 23.96 22.99
CA THR A 232 2.64 24.32 22.60
C THR A 232 2.74 25.35 21.46
N MET A 233 2.23 25.05 20.26
CA MET A 233 2.21 26.02 19.16
C MET A 233 1.04 26.99 19.33
N ALA A 234 1.35 28.28 19.29
CA ALA A 234 0.41 29.40 19.40
C ALA A 234 -0.37 29.62 18.09
N PRO A 235 -1.58 30.21 18.15
CA PRO A 235 -2.43 30.46 16.99
C PRO A 235 -1.98 31.72 16.23
N LEU A 236 -1.95 31.62 14.89
CA LEU A 236 -1.65 32.73 13.97
C LEU A 236 -2.74 33.82 14.05
N GLN A 237 -2.30 35.04 14.33
CA GLN A 237 -3.16 36.23 14.37
C GLN A 237 -3.39 36.79 12.95
N SER A 238 -4.65 37.17 12.74
CA SER A 238 -5.23 37.88 11.60
C SER A 238 -4.59 39.26 11.40
N ILE A 239 -4.19 39.56 10.15
CA ILE A 239 -3.76 40.90 9.72
C ILE A 239 -5.00 41.66 9.22
N THR A 240 -5.37 42.72 9.92
CA THR A 240 -6.36 43.71 9.50
C THR A 240 -5.70 44.94 8.87
N GLU A 241 -6.07 45.19 7.61
CA GLU A 241 -6.49 46.44 6.95
C GLU A 241 -5.68 47.75 7.05
N ALA A 242 -5.45 48.36 5.88
CA ALA A 242 -5.52 49.81 5.68
C ALA A 242 -6.04 50.16 4.26
N ASP A 243 -7.19 50.85 4.25
CA ASP A 243 -7.68 51.91 3.35
C ASP A 243 -8.11 51.70 1.86
N SER A 244 -9.46 51.57 1.73
CA SER A 244 -10.38 52.48 0.98
C SER A 244 -10.66 52.26 -0.54
N PRO A 245 -11.76 52.82 -1.12
CA PRO A 245 -13.15 52.37 -0.96
C PRO A 245 -13.91 52.19 -2.31
N THR A 246 -14.89 51.28 -2.39
CA THR A 246 -16.18 51.51 -3.10
C THR A 246 -17.16 50.37 -2.84
N LYS A 247 -18.42 50.74 -2.61
CA LYS A 247 -19.57 49.88 -2.34
C LYS A 247 -19.99 49.10 -3.59
N THR A 248 -20.16 47.80 -3.46
CA THR A 248 -21.31 47.08 -4.04
C THR A 248 -21.69 45.93 -3.12
N ASN A 249 -22.95 45.92 -2.67
CA ASN A 249 -23.59 44.76 -2.02
C ASN A 249 -23.61 43.59 -3.01
N SER A 250 -22.59 42.74 -2.99
CA SER A 250 -22.66 41.38 -3.50
C SER A 250 -22.48 40.47 -2.31
N GLN A 251 -23.44 39.57 -2.07
CA GLN A 251 -23.26 38.46 -1.13
C GLN A 251 -21.87 37.87 -1.37
N SER A 252 -20.95 38.07 -0.42
CA SER A 252 -19.57 37.66 -0.59
C SER A 252 -19.56 36.14 -0.63
N ALA A 253 -19.50 35.58 -1.83
CA ALA A 253 -19.33 34.15 -2.04
C ALA A 253 -18.13 33.72 -1.20
N LYS A 254 -18.35 32.80 -0.26
CA LYS A 254 -17.28 32.28 0.59
C LYS A 254 -16.26 31.63 -0.32
N GLN A 255 -15.07 32.21 -0.40
CA GLN A 255 -13.99 31.68 -1.21
C GLN A 255 -13.43 30.45 -0.50
N ILE A 256 -13.30 29.36 -1.24
CA ILE A 256 -12.74 28.10 -0.75
C ILE A 256 -11.54 27.77 -1.64
N LEU A 257 -10.36 27.66 -1.02
CA LEU A 257 -9.14 27.20 -1.67
C LEU A 257 -8.95 25.71 -1.37
N ILE A 258 -8.74 24.91 -2.42
CA ILE A 258 -8.52 23.46 -2.30
C ILE A 258 -7.14 23.14 -2.86
N SER A 259 -6.17 22.90 -1.97
CA SER A 259 -4.83 22.43 -2.30
C SER A 259 -4.78 20.90 -2.27
N TYR A 260 -4.23 20.26 -3.32
CA TYR A 260 -4.10 18.80 -3.37
C TYR A 260 -2.69 18.35 -3.79
N VAL A 261 -2.24 17.21 -3.26
CA VAL A 261 -0.85 16.75 -3.34
C VAL A 261 -0.66 15.55 -4.30
N ARG A 262 -1.74 14.97 -4.86
CA ARG A 262 -1.67 13.77 -5.74
C ARG A 262 -2.61 13.83 -6.93
N ALA A 263 -2.22 13.19 -8.03
CA ALA A 263 -3.00 13.11 -9.27
C ALA A 263 -4.40 12.48 -9.08
N GLU A 264 -4.56 11.55 -8.12
CA GLU A 264 -5.85 10.92 -7.77
C GLU A 264 -6.89 11.92 -7.22
N ALA A 265 -6.43 13.01 -6.61
CA ALA A 265 -7.29 14.04 -6.04
C ALA A 265 -7.73 15.09 -7.07
N SER A 266 -7.16 15.07 -8.29
CA SER A 266 -7.43 16.09 -9.31
C SER A 266 -8.82 15.96 -9.95
N GLU A 267 -9.25 14.72 -10.28
CA GLU A 267 -10.57 14.46 -10.86
C GLU A 267 -11.67 14.76 -9.83
N TYR A 268 -11.50 14.29 -8.58
CA TYR A 268 -12.43 14.56 -7.49
C TYR A 268 -12.51 16.06 -7.13
N ALA A 269 -11.39 16.79 -7.20
CA ALA A 269 -11.37 18.24 -6.98
C ALA A 269 -12.08 19.02 -8.10
N LEU A 270 -12.07 18.52 -9.34
CA LEU A 270 -12.81 19.10 -10.46
C LEU A 270 -14.31 18.86 -10.33
N ASP A 271 -14.72 17.64 -9.98
CA ASP A 271 -16.13 17.31 -9.71
C ASP A 271 -16.68 18.16 -8.55
N LEU A 272 -15.91 18.26 -7.46
CA LEU A 272 -16.25 19.09 -6.30
C LEU A 272 -16.31 20.58 -6.65
N LYS A 273 -15.40 21.08 -7.51
CA LYS A 273 -15.45 22.45 -8.02
C LYS A 273 -16.76 22.71 -8.78
N ALA A 274 -17.17 21.80 -9.66
CA ALA A 274 -18.40 21.94 -10.43
C ALA A 274 -19.65 21.95 -9.53
N GLU A 275 -19.70 21.09 -8.51
CA GLU A 275 -20.80 21.09 -7.54
C GLU A 275 -20.86 22.38 -6.70
N LEU A 276 -19.71 22.93 -6.31
CA LEU A 276 -19.64 24.17 -5.54
C LEU A 276 -19.94 25.41 -6.39
N GLU A 277 -19.52 25.44 -7.66
CA GLU A 277 -19.89 26.50 -8.61
C GLU A 277 -21.40 26.53 -8.86
N ASN A 278 -22.05 25.36 -8.93
CA ASN A 278 -23.51 25.26 -8.99
C ASN A 278 -24.24 25.83 -7.76
N LEU A 279 -23.53 25.95 -6.62
CA LEU A 279 -24.03 26.59 -5.40
C LEU A 279 -23.65 28.08 -5.32
N ASN A 280 -23.25 28.69 -6.44
CA ASN A 280 -22.75 30.06 -6.55
C ASN A 280 -21.53 30.35 -5.66
N LEU A 281 -20.71 29.34 -5.37
CA LEU A 281 -19.45 29.49 -4.65
C LEU A 281 -18.29 29.58 -5.64
N SER A 282 -17.39 30.54 -5.44
CA SER A 282 -16.19 30.70 -6.26
C SER A 282 -15.07 29.81 -5.71
N VAL A 283 -14.65 28.81 -6.49
CA VAL A 283 -13.65 27.82 -6.08
C VAL A 283 -12.47 27.82 -7.05
N TYR A 284 -11.26 27.90 -6.50
CA TYR A 284 -10.00 27.90 -7.25
C TYR A 284 -9.19 26.65 -6.93
N LEU A 285 -8.67 25.99 -7.96
CA LEU A 285 -7.79 24.82 -7.84
C LEU A 285 -6.35 25.24 -8.16
N ASP A 286 -5.43 24.87 -7.29
CA ASP A 286 -4.00 25.26 -7.31
C ASP A 286 -3.24 24.80 -8.59
N VAL A 287 -3.81 23.88 -9.39
CA VAL A 287 -3.18 23.38 -10.63
C VAL A 287 -3.54 24.19 -11.87
N GLN A 288 -4.53 25.09 -11.79
CA GLN A 288 -4.89 25.96 -12.92
C GLN A 288 -3.86 27.06 -13.22
N GLU A 289 -2.85 27.27 -12.36
CA GLU A 289 -1.78 28.26 -12.62
C GLU A 289 -0.62 27.73 -13.47
N TYR A 290 -0.35 26.41 -13.54
CA TYR A 290 0.85 25.91 -14.24
C TYR A 290 0.65 25.61 -15.74
N PHE A 291 -0.58 25.40 -16.23
CA PHE A 291 -0.80 25.06 -17.64
C PHE A 291 -1.24 26.24 -18.53
N VAL A 292 -1.75 27.34 -17.95
CA VAL A 292 -2.16 28.52 -18.72
C VAL A 292 -0.95 29.39 -19.13
N ALA A 293 0.21 29.21 -18.52
CA ALA A 293 1.44 29.92 -18.88
C ALA A 293 2.17 29.35 -20.11
N VAL A 294 1.76 28.19 -20.66
CA VAL A 294 2.51 27.49 -21.74
C VAL A 294 1.82 27.57 -23.12
N THR A 295 0.59 28.06 -23.21
CA THR A 295 -0.09 28.31 -24.51
C THR A 295 -0.35 29.80 -24.73
N GLY A 296 0.72 30.59 -24.67
CA GLY A 296 0.74 31.98 -25.09
C GLY A 296 1.81 32.21 -26.16
N ARG A 297 1.36 32.53 -27.38
CA ARG A 297 2.10 33.04 -28.56
C ARG A 297 2.72 32.01 -29.51
N THR A 298 2.06 31.81 -30.64
CA THR A 298 2.53 32.44 -31.90
C THR A 298 1.32 32.94 -32.68
N ALA A 299 1.29 34.25 -32.89
CA ALA A 299 0.65 34.86 -34.06
C ALA A 299 1.49 34.52 -35.30
#